data_AF-W1X5E8-F1
#
_entry.id   AF-W1X5E8-F1
#
_cell.length_a   1.000
_cell.length_b   1.000
_cell.length_c   1.000
_cell.angle_alpha   90.00
_cell.angle_beta   90.00
_cell.angle_gamma   90.00
#
_symmetry.space_group_name_H-M   'P 1'
#
loop_
_entity.id
_entity.type
_entity.pdbx_description
1 polymer ?
#
loop_
_entity_poly.entity_id
_entity_poly.type
_entity_poly.pdbx_seq_one_letter_code
_entity_poly.pdbx_strand_id
1 'polypeptide(L)' 'DRVAFLNYEQKLRNIPLLLLDDFGAEYSKSDWVHTKVESIIIGRYHDMKPVILTTNYNNDQTKDHYS' A
#
# COMPACT_ATOMS: atom_id res chain seq x y z
N ASP A 1 9.95 -0.95 18.64
CA ASP A 1 10.84 0.21 18.57
C ASP A 1 10.34 1.18 17.51
N ARG A 2 9.97 2.41 17.89
CA ARG A 2 9.29 3.40 17.01
C ARG A 2 10.22 3.90 15.90
N VAL A 3 11.53 3.96 16.15
CA VAL A 3 12.52 4.43 15.18
C VAL A 3 12.68 3.44 14.03
N ALA A 4 12.74 2.14 14.35
CA ALA A 4 12.82 1.08 13.33
C ALA A 4 11.60 1.09 12.38
N PHE A 5 10.40 1.32 12.93
CA PHE A 5 9.18 1.44 12.13
C PHE A 5 9.22 2.63 11.17
N LEU A 6 9.63 3.81 11.65
CA LEU A 6 9.75 5.01 10.80
C LEU A 6 10.76 4.83 9.68
N ASN A 7 11.92 4.21 9.97
CA ASN A 7 12.93 3.92 8.96
C ASN A 7 12.42 2.93 7.91
N TYR A 8 11.67 1.91 8.34
CA TYR A 8 11.07 0.94 7.43
C TYR A 8 10.03 1.60 6.51
N GLU A 9 9.19 2.47 7.04
CA GLU A 9 8.24 3.25 6.24
C GLU A 9 8.95 4.14 5.22
N GLN A 10 9.98 4.88 5.64
CA GLN A 10 10.77 5.71 4.73
C GLN A 10 11.40 4.87 3.61
N LYS A 11 11.84 3.65 3.92
CA LYS A 11 12.32 2.71 2.92
C LYS A 11 11.22 2.36 1.92
N LEU A 12 10.02 1.97 2.36
CA LEU A 12 8.90 1.62 1.46
C LEU A 12 8.51 2.79 0.55
N ARG A 13 8.54 4.03 1.05
CA ARG A 13 8.28 5.23 0.25
C ARG A 13 9.37 5.48 -0.79
N ASN A 14 10.62 5.08 -0.52
CA ASN A 14 11.77 5.51 -1.33
C ASN A 14 12.42 4.46 -2.21
N ILE A 15 12.12 3.17 -2.03
CA ILE A 15 12.66 2.11 -2.91
C ILE A 15 12.26 2.35 -4.38
N PRO A 16 13.11 1.96 -5.36
CA PRO A 16 12.85 2.21 -6.78
C PRO A 16 11.54 1.58 -7.27
N LEU A 17 11.20 0.39 -6.78
CA LEU A 17 9.97 -0.34 -7.12
C LEU A 17 9.42 -0.99 -5.84
N LEU A 18 8.11 -0.83 -5.61
CA LEU A 18 7.39 -1.49 -4.52
C LEU A 18 6.38 -2.48 -5.12
N LEU A 19 6.49 -3.75 -4.73
CA LEU A 19 5.49 -4.78 -5.00
C LEU A 19 4.72 -5.05 -3.70
N LEU A 20 3.41 -4.83 -3.72
CA LEU A 20 2.50 -5.20 -2.63
C LEU A 20 1.66 -6.38 -3.10
N ASP A 21 1.73 -7.47 -2.33
CA ASP A 21 0.98 -8.69 -2.61
C ASP A 21 -0.34 -8.72 -1.83
N ASP A 22 -1.37 -9.35 -2.39
CA ASP A 22 -2.68 -9.60 -1.75
C ASP A 22 -3.38 -8.33 -1.23
N PHE A 23 -3.34 -7.26 -2.03
CA PHE A 23 -4.00 -6.01 -1.74
C PHE A 23 -5.52 -6.23 -1.63
N GLY A 24 -6.06 -5.91 -0.45
CA GLY A 24 -7.46 -6.14 -0.09
C GLY A 24 -7.69 -7.31 0.88
N ALA A 25 -6.69 -8.11 1.24
CA ALA A 25 -6.84 -9.08 2.33
C ALA A 25 -6.79 -8.44 3.74
N GLU A 26 -6.43 -7.16 3.82
CA GLU A 26 -6.11 -6.45 5.06
C GLU A 26 -7.34 -5.93 5.83
N TYR A 27 -8.53 -5.92 5.20
CA TYR A 27 -9.76 -5.32 5.73
C TYR A 27 -10.29 -5.90 7.05
N SER A 28 -9.72 -7.02 7.53
CA SER A 28 -10.21 -7.71 8.72
C SER A 28 -9.39 -7.48 9.99
N LYS A 29 -8.22 -6.81 9.93
CA LYS A 29 -7.24 -6.86 11.04
C LYS A 29 -7.01 -5.56 11.82
N SER A 30 -7.10 -4.36 11.21
CA SER A 30 -7.00 -3.08 11.94
C SER A 30 -7.19 -1.86 11.04
N ASP A 31 -8.02 -0.90 11.45
CA ASP A 31 -8.30 0.34 10.69
C ASP A 31 -7.04 1.16 10.39
N TRP A 32 -6.05 1.17 11.30
CA TRP A 32 -4.82 1.95 11.10
C TRP A 32 -3.91 1.39 10.00
N VAL A 33 -4.00 0.07 9.73
CA VAL A 33 -3.16 -0.57 8.70
C VAL A 33 -3.56 -0.04 7.32
N HIS A 34 -4.86 0.09 7.07
CA HIS A 34 -5.40 0.64 5.83
C HIS A 34 -4.89 2.05 5.57
N THR A 35 -5.09 2.97 6.53
CA THR A 35 -4.64 4.35 6.40
C THR A 35 -3.13 4.44 6.15
N LYS A 36 -2.36 3.51 6.70
CA LYS A 36 -0.90 3.51 6.52
C LYS A 36 -0.49 3.06 5.12
N VAL A 37 -1.07 1.97 4.63
CA VAL A 37 -0.83 1.45 3.28
C VAL A 37 -1.23 2.50 2.24
N GLU A 38 -2.42 3.11 2.38
CA GLU A 38 -2.86 4.22 1.54
C GLU A 38 -1.87 5.39 1.54
N SER A 39 -1.38 5.79 2.72
CA SER A 39 -0.43 6.88 2.85
C SER A 39 0.88 6.60 2.10
N ILE A 40 1.34 5.34 2.08
CA ILE A 40 2.53 4.93 1.31
C ILE A 40 2.24 5.00 -0.18
N ILE A 41 1.11 4.45 -0.64
CA ILE A 41 0.71 4.45 -2.06
C ILE A 41 0.56 5.88 -2.57
N ILE A 42 -0.17 6.74 -1.87
CA ILE A 42 -0.37 8.16 -2.22
C ILE A 42 0.97 8.91 -2.28
N GLY A 43 1.86 8.69 -1.30
CA GLY A 43 3.19 9.31 -1.31
C GLY A 43 4.00 8.90 -2.54
N ARG A 44 3.99 7.61 -2.90
CA ARG A 44 4.67 7.12 -4.10
C ARG A 44 4.04 7.64 -5.38
N TYR A 45 2.71 7.77 -5.44
CA TYR A 45 2.01 8.38 -6.56
C TYR A 45 2.44 9.84 -6.78
N HIS A 46 2.47 10.65 -5.71
CA HIS A 46 2.93 12.05 -5.80
C HIS A 46 4.39 12.17 -6.26
N ASP A 47 5.25 11.26 -5.79
CA ASP A 47 6.67 11.23 -6.16
C ASP A 47 6.94 10.50 -7.50
N MET A 48 5.90 10.09 -8.23
CA MET A 48 5.98 9.33 -9.48
C MET A 48 6.83 8.06 -9.38
N LYS A 49 6.76 7.37 -8.23
CA LYS A 49 7.48 6.13 -7.96
C LYS A 49 6.60 4.92 -8.28
N PRO A 50 7.12 3.93 -9.03
CA PRO A 50 6.30 2.81 -9.49
C PRO A 50 5.88 1.91 -8.33
N VAL A 51 4.63 1.44 -8.39
CA VAL A 51 4.02 0.48 -7.47
C VAL A 51 3.35 -0.60 -8.31
N ILE A 52 3.56 -1.86 -7.95
CA ILE A 52 2.81 -3.00 -8.47
C ILE A 52 1.97 -3.53 -7.32
N LEU A 53 0.68 -3.69 -7.56
CA LEU A 53 -0.27 -4.29 -6.61
C LEU A 53 -0.76 -5.60 -7.21
N THR A 54 -0.81 -6.66 -6.41
CA THR A 54 -1.57 -7.88 -6.74
C THR A 54 -2.83 -7.90 -5.88
N THR A 55 -3.91 -8.50 -6.38
CA THR A 55 -5.14 -8.68 -5.62
C THR A 55 -5.83 -9.94 -6.09
N ASN A 56 -6.59 -10.56 -5.20
CA ASN A 56 -7.48 -11.67 -5.52
C ASN A 56 -8.81 -11.20 -6.13
N TYR A 57 -9.06 -9.89 -6.15
CA TYR A 57 -10.23 -9.31 -6.79
C TYR A 57 -10.13 -9.38 -8.32
N ASN A 58 -11.26 -9.66 -8.96
CA ASN A 58 -11.41 -9.45 -10.40
C ASN A 58 -11.58 -7.95 -10.72
N ASN A 59 -11.64 -7.61 -12.01
CA ASN A 59 -11.72 -6.22 -12.46
C ASN A 59 -12.95 -5.46 -11.92
N ASP A 60 -14.10 -6.12 -11.83
CA ASP A 60 -15.34 -5.47 -11.37
C ASP A 60 -15.29 -5.24 -9.86
N GLN A 61 -14.81 -6.24 -9.11
CA GLN A 61 -14.57 -6.13 -7.66
C GLN A 61 -13.54 -5.05 -7.34
N THR A 62 -12.47 -4.95 -8.14
CA THR A 62 -11.43 -3.93 -7.96
C THR A 62 -12.01 -2.53 -8.17
N LYS A 63 -12.86 -2.34 -9.19
CA LYS A 63 -13.53 -1.06 -9.44
C LYS A 63 -14.51 -0.69 -8.33
N ASP A 64 -15.35 -1.63 -7.90
CA ASP A 64 -16.34 -1.39 -6.85
C ASP A 64 -15.67 -0.99 -5.52
N HIS A 65 -14.50 -1.55 -5.22
CA HIS A 65 -13.82 -1.34 -3.95
C HIS A 65 -12.85 -0.16 -3.93
N TYR A 66 -12.30 0.23 -5.10
CA TYR A 66 -11.19 1.19 -5.19
C TYR A 66 -11.36 2.28 -6.26
N SER A 67 -12.48 2.36 -6.99
CA SER A 67 -12.76 3.44 -7.96
C SER A 67 -13.80 4.44 -7.49
#